data_AF-A0A7R9LX90-F1
#
_entry.id   AF-A0A7R9LX90-F1
#
_cell.length_a   1.000
_cell.length_b   1.000
_cell.length_c   1.000
_cell.angle_alpha   90.00
_cell.angle_beta   90.00
_cell.angle_gamma   90.00
#
_symmetry.space_group_name_H-M   'P 1'
#
loop_
_entity.id
_entity.type
_entity.pdbx_description
1 polymer ?
#
loop_
_entity_poly.entity_id
_entity_poly.type
_entity_poly.pdbx_seq_one_letter_code
_entity_poly.pdbx_strand_id
1 'polypeptide(L)'
;MKTTHPLGAPFDPKCYLYHSVMAILASTAFGKRYQLDDKDLAFYGESLEFMQSRTSLLAAIDRIPLLRLIPKYGNYERKVFETARDVTNSCKQQYMAHLKTHSSGVVNDFCDALIEAKEKAIKTDGQG
;
A
#
# COMPACT_ATOMS: atom_id res chain seq x y z
N MET A 1 12.56 16.77 3.88
CA MET A 1 12.62 18.00 4.68
C MET A 1 12.88 17.54 6.10
N LYS A 2 14.07 17.76 6.67
CA LYS A 2 14.43 17.23 7.99
C LYS A 2 13.54 17.88 9.06
N THR A 3 12.58 17.15 9.60
CA THR A 3 11.70 17.62 10.67
C THR A 3 12.40 17.48 12.02
N THR A 4 13.29 18.41 12.33
CA THR A 4 13.71 18.62 13.72
C THR A 4 12.54 19.32 14.45
N HIS A 5 11.64 18.52 15.02
CA HIS A 5 10.62 19.05 15.94
C HIS A 5 11.34 19.54 17.20
N PRO A 6 11.19 20.82 17.60
CA PRO A 6 11.79 21.29 18.84
C PRO A 6 11.21 20.52 20.03
N LEU A 7 12.08 20.05 20.92
CA LEU A 7 11.71 19.33 22.15
C LEU A 7 10.68 20.15 22.94
N GLY A 8 9.50 19.55 23.20
CA GLY A 8 8.42 20.17 23.96
C GLY A 8 7.41 20.98 23.13
N ALA A 9 7.57 21.07 21.80
CA ALA A 9 6.53 21.66 20.95
C ALA A 9 5.30 20.74 20.86
N PRO A 10 4.08 21.31 20.80
CA PRO A 10 2.87 20.53 20.52
C PRO A 10 3.03 19.75 19.22
N PHE A 11 2.68 18.47 19.22
CA PHE A 11 2.66 17.62 18.04
C PHE A 11 1.40 16.75 18.04
N ASP A 12 0.96 16.31 16.85
CA ASP A 12 -0.13 15.34 16.74
C ASP A 12 0.44 13.91 16.83
N PRO A 13 0.22 13.17 17.93
CA PRO A 13 0.74 11.82 18.08
C PRO A 13 0.11 10.83 17.11
N LYS A 14 -1.07 11.11 16.55
CA LYS A 14 -1.74 10.19 15.61
C LYS A 14 -0.94 10.01 14.33
N CYS A 15 -0.42 11.10 13.76
CA CYS A 15 0.40 11.05 12.55
C CYS A 15 1.68 10.22 12.77
N TYR A 16 2.36 10.45 13.89
CA TYR A 16 3.59 9.71 14.22
C TYR A 16 3.34 8.23 14.45
N LEU A 17 2.27 7.88 15.19
CA LEU A 17 1.90 6.49 15.42
C LEU A 17 1.52 5.80 14.11
N TYR A 18 0.71 6.46 13.28
CA TYR A 18 0.28 5.94 11.99
C TYR A 18 1.47 5.65 11.07
N HIS A 19 2.37 6.62 10.88
CA HIS A 19 3.58 6.42 10.07
C HIS A 19 4.50 5.33 10.64
N SER A 20 4.64 5.25 11.97
CA SER A 20 5.45 4.22 12.61
C SER A 20 4.91 2.81 12.33
N VAL A 21 3.59 2.63 12.46
CA VAL A 21 2.93 1.35 12.16
C VAL A 21 3.07 1.01 10.67
N MET A 22 2.83 1.97 9.79
CA MET A 22 2.98 1.77 8.35
C MET A 22 4.43 1.39 7.99
N ALA A 23 5.43 1.99 8.65
CA ALA A 23 6.84 1.69 8.39
C ALA A 23 7.19 0.25 8.77
N ILE A 24 6.67 -0.24 9.90
CA ILE A 24 6.84 -1.63 10.35
C ILE A 24 6.19 -2.58 9.34
N LEU A 25 4.94 -2.31 8.94
CA LEU A 25 4.22 -3.14 7.98
C LEU A 25 4.92 -3.18 6.62
N ALA A 26 5.32 -2.03 6.07
CA ALA A 26 6.03 -1.95 4.81
C ALA A 26 7.41 -2.64 4.89
N SER A 27 8.12 -2.50 6.00
CA SER A 27 9.40 -3.20 6.23
C SER A 27 9.23 -4.72 6.32
N THR A 28 8.11 -5.18 6.89
CA THR A 28 7.79 -6.61 6.99
C THR A 28 7.37 -7.16 5.63
N ALA A 29 6.69 -6.33 4.83
CA ALA A 29 6.21 -6.70 3.50
C ALA A 29 7.33 -6.77 2.45
N PHE A 30 8.29 -5.85 2.49
CA PHE A 30 9.27 -5.62 1.41
C PHE A 30 10.74 -5.63 1.86
N GLY A 31 11.02 -6.02 3.10
CA GLY A 31 12.38 -6.18 3.62
C GLY A 31 13.20 -4.88 3.78
N LYS A 32 12.60 -3.71 3.51
CA LYS A 32 13.26 -2.40 3.52
C LYS A 32 12.97 -1.62 4.79
N ARG A 33 13.97 -0.91 5.30
CA ARG A 33 13.75 0.03 6.41
C ARG A 33 13.18 1.34 5.88
N TYR A 34 11.98 1.70 6.35
CA TYR A 34 11.32 2.96 6.01
C TYR A 34 11.56 3.99 7.12
N GLN A 35 11.86 5.23 6.71
CA GLN A 35 11.90 6.38 7.62
C GLN A 35 10.54 7.06 7.70
N LEU A 36 10.29 7.84 8.75
CA LEU A 36 8.99 8.53 8.92
C LEU A 36 8.72 9.60 7.85
N ASP A 37 9.76 10.09 7.19
CA ASP A 37 9.70 11.04 6.06
C ASP A 37 9.91 10.36 4.69
N ASP A 38 9.85 9.03 4.66
CA ASP A 38 9.97 8.26 3.42
C ASP A 38 8.77 8.54 2.50
N LYS A 39 9.07 8.85 1.23
CA LYS A 39 8.06 9.21 0.23
C LYS A 39 7.18 8.04 -0.15
N ASP A 40 7.72 6.83 -0.20
CA ASP A 40 6.95 5.63 -0.52
C ASP A 40 5.98 5.35 0.62
N LEU A 41 6.43 5.54 1.86
CA LEU A 41 5.59 5.37 3.05
C LEU A 41 4.45 6.40 3.10
N ALA A 42 4.76 7.67 2.84
CA ALA A 42 3.76 8.73 2.72
C ALA A 42 2.75 8.43 1.62
N PHE A 43 3.22 7.99 0.44
CA PHE A 43 2.37 7.60 -0.67
C PHE A 43 1.40 6.48 -0.30
N TYR A 44 1.85 5.43 0.39
CA TYR A 44 0.95 4.36 0.85
C TYR A 44 -0.07 4.85 1.87
N GLY A 45 0.35 5.68 2.82
CA GLY A 45 -0.53 6.25 3.85
C GLY A 45 -1.63 7.12 3.24
N GLU A 46 -1.25 8.09 2.41
CA GLU A 46 -2.17 9.01 1.73
C GLU A 46 -3.13 8.26 0.80
N SER A 47 -2.62 7.25 0.06
CA SER A 47 -3.46 6.42 -0.81
C SER A 47 -4.50 5.63 -0.01
N LEU A 48 -4.10 5.07 1.13
CA LEU A 48 -5.00 4.30 1.99
C LEU A 48 -6.06 5.21 2.63
N GLU A 49 -5.66 6.36 3.17
CA GLU A 49 -6.58 7.34 3.73
C GLU A 49 -7.56 7.86 2.67
N PHE A 50 -7.06 8.14 1.46
CA PHE A 50 -7.89 8.53 0.33
C PHE A 50 -8.94 7.46 0.02
N MET A 51 -8.55 6.20 -0.12
CA MET A 51 -9.48 5.11 -0.40
C MET A 51 -10.50 4.90 0.73
N GLN A 52 -10.06 4.91 1.99
CA GLN A 52 -10.93 4.69 3.16
C GLN A 52 -11.97 5.79 3.31
N SER A 53 -11.54 7.05 3.29
CA SER A 53 -12.43 8.21 3.39
C SER A 53 -13.45 8.27 2.23
N ARG A 54 -13.18 7.56 1.14
CA ARG A 54 -14.02 7.52 -0.07
C ARG A 54 -14.89 6.28 -0.21
N THR A 55 -14.61 5.21 0.52
CA THR A 55 -15.33 3.93 0.43
C THR A 55 -16.82 4.07 0.72
N SER A 56 -17.19 4.88 1.72
CA SER A 56 -18.60 5.12 2.08
C SER A 56 -19.39 5.81 0.98
N LEU A 57 -18.77 6.72 0.21
CA LEU A 57 -19.41 7.41 -0.90
C LEU A 57 -19.58 6.50 -2.11
N LEU A 58 -18.60 5.63 -2.40
CA LEU A 58 -18.74 4.61 -3.44
C LEU A 58 -19.93 3.69 -3.15
N ALA A 59 -20.04 3.22 -1.90
CA ALA A 59 -21.17 2.39 -1.48
C ALA A 59 -22.53 3.10 -1.64
N ALA A 60 -22.58 4.43 -1.49
CA ALA A 60 -23.79 5.21 -1.72
C ALA A 60 -24.12 5.34 -3.22
N ILE A 61 -23.11 5.56 -4.07
CA ILE A 61 -23.25 5.63 -5.54
C ILE A 61 -23.77 4.29 -6.08
N ASP A 62 -23.26 3.16 -5.58
CA ASP A 62 -23.71 1.83 -6.01
C ASP A 62 -25.16 1.54 -5.63
N ARG A 63 -25.64 2.06 -4.49
CA ARG A 63 -27.04 1.89 -4.07
C ARG A 63 -28.02 2.84 -4.76
N ILE A 64 -27.55 4.02 -5.17
CA ILE A 64 -28.38 5.05 -5.80
C ILE A 64 -27.74 5.46 -7.12
N PRO A 65 -28.03 4.75 -8.23
CA PRO A 65 -27.40 4.99 -9.53
C PRO A 65 -27.56 6.42 -10.06
N LEU A 66 -28.62 7.13 -9.65
CA LEU A 66 -28.86 8.53 -10.01
C LEU A 66 -27.74 9.48 -9.52
N LEU A 67 -26.99 9.10 -8.47
CA LEU A 67 -25.85 9.89 -7.99
C LEU A 67 -24.72 9.97 -9.02
N ARG A 68 -24.62 8.99 -9.95
CA ARG A 68 -23.64 9.03 -11.06
C ARG A 68 -23.88 10.18 -12.04
N LEU A 69 -25.11 10.70 -12.12
CA LEU A 69 -25.46 11.82 -13.00
C LEU A 69 -25.01 13.18 -12.46
N ILE A 70 -24.63 13.26 -11.18
CA ILE A 70 -24.13 14.48 -10.57
C ILE A 70 -22.63 14.60 -10.87
N PRO A 71 -22.17 15.66 -11.56
CA PRO A 71 -20.76 15.80 -11.99
C PRO A 71 -19.74 15.70 -10.85
N LYS A 72 -20.12 16.12 -9.64
CA LYS A 72 -19.31 16.03 -8.41
C LYS A 72 -18.96 14.58 -8.03
N TYR A 73 -19.84 13.63 -8.34
CA TYR A 73 -19.68 12.21 -7.98
C TYR A 73 -19.23 11.35 -9.17
N GLY A 74 -19.44 11.80 -10.42
CA GLY A 74 -19.06 11.04 -11.62
C GLY A 74 -17.55 10.78 -11.80
N ASN A 75 -16.68 11.68 -11.31
CA ASN A 75 -15.22 11.50 -11.41
C ASN A 75 -14.60 10.75 -10.22
N TYR A 76 -15.43 10.27 -9.29
CA TYR A 76 -14.97 9.75 -8.01
C TYR A 76 -14.47 8.31 -8.09
N GLU A 77 -15.24 7.44 -8.74
CA GLU A 77 -14.87 6.06 -9.07
C GLU A 77 -13.52 6.04 -9.81
N ARG A 78 -13.36 6.95 -10.78
CA ARG A 78 -12.12 7.10 -11.55
C ARG A 78 -10.91 7.38 -10.65
N LYS A 79 -10.99 8.35 -9.74
CA LYS A 79 -9.85 8.69 -8.86
C LYS A 79 -9.49 7.58 -7.88
N VAL A 80 -10.49 6.88 -7.35
CA VAL A 80 -10.25 5.70 -6.49
C VAL A 80 -9.57 4.59 -7.30
N PHE A 81 -10.03 4.34 -8.53
CA PHE A 81 -9.42 3.35 -9.41
C PHE A 81 -7.99 3.73 -9.81
N GLU A 82 -7.73 5.01 -10.13
CA GLU A 82 -6.39 5.51 -10.43
C GLU A 82 -5.45 5.32 -9.24
N THR A 83 -5.90 5.67 -8.03
CA THR A 83 -5.11 5.49 -6.79
C THR A 83 -4.82 4.00 -6.53
N ALA A 84 -5.83 3.14 -6.65
CA ALA A 84 -5.66 1.70 -6.47
C ALA A 84 -4.69 1.10 -7.51
N ARG A 85 -4.75 1.58 -8.76
CA ARG A 85 -3.83 1.20 -9.82
C ARG A 85 -2.39 1.63 -9.50
N ASP A 86 -2.20 2.84 -8.99
CA ASP A 86 -0.87 3.36 -8.67
C ASP A 86 -0.24 2.60 -7.49
N VAL A 87 -1.03 2.29 -6.46
CA VAL A 87 -0.62 1.41 -5.36
C VAL A 87 -0.25 0.01 -5.88
N THR A 88 -1.09 -0.57 -6.75
CA THR A 88 -0.84 -1.88 -7.35
C THR A 88 0.46 -1.89 -8.17
N ASN A 89 0.71 -0.84 -8.95
CA ASN A 89 1.93 -0.69 -9.73
C ASN A 89 3.16 -0.59 -8.83
N SER A 90 3.07 0.16 -7.73
CA SER A 90 4.14 0.25 -6.74
C SER A 90 4.44 -1.11 -6.11
N CYS A 91 3.43 -1.85 -5.66
CA CYS A 91 3.59 -3.22 -5.15
C CYS A 91 4.21 -4.16 -6.20
N LYS A 92 3.80 -4.04 -7.48
CA LYS A 92 4.38 -4.82 -8.58
C LYS A 92 5.87 -4.50 -8.78
N GLN A 93 6.28 -3.24 -8.65
CA GLN A 93 7.69 -2.87 -8.74
C GLN A 93 8.50 -3.48 -7.60
N GLN A 94 7.99 -3.45 -6.36
CA GLN A 94 8.63 -4.13 -5.23
C GLN A 94 8.76 -5.62 -5.50
N TYR A 95 7.68 -6.28 -5.94
CA TYR A 95 7.69 -7.71 -6.29
C TYR A 95 8.72 -8.05 -7.38
N MET A 96 8.80 -7.25 -8.46
CA MET A 96 9.80 -7.44 -9.51
C MET A 96 11.24 -7.26 -9.00
N ALA A 97 11.46 -6.40 -8.00
CA ALA A 97 12.77 -6.25 -7.38
C ALA A 97 13.15 -7.49 -6.55
N HIS A 98 12.20 -8.06 -5.81
CA HIS A 98 12.41 -9.31 -5.08
C HIS A 98 12.71 -10.46 -6.03
N LEU A 99 11.96 -10.62 -7.14
CA LEU A 99 12.26 -11.67 -8.13
C LEU A 99 13.70 -11.66 -8.68
N LYS A 100 14.37 -10.50 -8.73
CA LYS A 100 15.75 -10.39 -9.20
C LYS A 100 16.79 -10.81 -8.16
N THR A 101 16.44 -10.71 -6.89
CA THR A 101 17.35 -10.89 -5.75
C THR A 101 17.02 -12.14 -4.92
N HIS A 102 15.83 -12.69 -5.12
CA HIS A 102 15.33 -13.88 -4.46
C HIS A 102 16.24 -15.08 -4.71
N SER A 103 16.55 -15.80 -3.64
CA SER A 103 17.30 -17.05 -3.68
C SER A 103 16.47 -18.11 -2.97
N SER A 104 16.24 -19.23 -3.65
CA SER A 104 15.38 -20.31 -3.13
C SER A 104 15.89 -20.79 -1.76
N GLY A 105 14.98 -20.85 -0.77
CA GLY A 105 15.29 -21.27 0.59
C GLY A 105 15.74 -20.14 1.53
N VAL A 106 15.81 -18.90 1.07
CA VAL A 106 16.04 -17.72 1.91
C VAL A 106 14.82 -16.80 1.85
N VAL A 107 14.11 -16.67 2.98
CA VAL A 107 12.95 -15.79 3.13
C VAL A 107 13.32 -14.62 4.02
N ASN A 108 13.48 -13.42 3.44
CA ASN A 108 13.85 -12.22 4.19
C ASN A 108 12.64 -11.40 4.64
N ASP A 109 11.55 -11.50 3.88
CA ASP A 109 10.32 -10.76 4.09
C ASP A 109 9.09 -11.52 3.55
N PHE A 110 7.92 -10.90 3.71
CA PHE A 110 6.67 -11.50 3.24
C PHE A 110 6.61 -11.67 1.72
N CYS A 111 7.25 -10.80 0.93
CA CYS A 111 7.26 -10.91 -0.52
C CYS A 111 8.03 -12.15 -0.97
N ASP A 112 9.21 -12.39 -0.38
CA ASP A 112 10.00 -13.62 -0.59
C ASP A 112 9.18 -14.88 -0.22
N ALA A 113 8.46 -14.85 0.90
CA ALA A 113 7.64 -15.97 1.33
C ALA A 113 6.55 -16.32 0.31
N LEU A 114 5.92 -15.30 -0.28
CA LEU A 114 4.91 -15.48 -1.33
C LEU A 114 5.51 -16.00 -2.64
N ILE A 115 6.71 -15.55 -3.01
CA ILE A 115 7.44 -16.07 -4.18
C ILE A 115 7.70 -17.56 -3.98
N GLU A 116 8.24 -17.96 -2.83
CA GLU A 116 8.54 -19.37 -2.57
C GLU A 116 7.28 -20.24 -2.53
N ALA A 117 6.20 -19.75 -1.92
CA ALA A 117 4.91 -20.45 -1.92
C ALA A 117 4.37 -20.67 -3.34
N LYS A 118 4.48 -19.66 -4.21
CA LYS A 118 4.09 -19.76 -5.62
C LYS A 118 4.96 -20.78 -6.38
N GLU A 119 6.27 -20.77 -6.18
CA GLU A 119 7.17 -21.74 -6.80
C GLU A 119 6.88 -23.18 -6.38
N LYS A 120 6.57 -23.39 -5.10
CA LYS A 120 6.16 -24.70 -4.58
C LYS A 120 4.87 -25.18 -5.23
N ALA A 121 3.85 -24.33 -5.31
CA ALA A 121 2.58 -24.67 -5.95
C ALA A 121 2.75 -25.10 -7.42
N ILE A 122 3.54 -24.34 -8.21
CA ILE A 122 3.80 -24.67 -9.62
C ILE A 122 4.50 -26.03 -9.77
N LYS A 123 5.44 -26.36 -8.87
CA LYS A 123 6.12 -27.67 -8.89
C LYS A 123 5.17 -28.82 -8.55
N THR A 124 4.21 -28.60 -7.66
CA THR A 124 3.21 -29.62 -7.30
C THR A 124 2.21 -29.86 -8.43
N ASP A 125 1.74 -28.81 -9.11
CA ASP A 125 0.77 -28.92 -10.21
C ASP A 125 1.38 -29.53 -11.49
N GLY A 126 2.67 -29.33 -11.73
CA GLY A 126 3.39 -29.89 -12.88
C GLY A 126 3.82 -31.36 -12.74
N GLN A 127 3.52 -32.00 -11.61
CA GLN A 127 3.81 -33.42 -11.34
C GLN A 127 2.56 -34.32 -11.44
N GLY A 128 1.42 -33.77 -11.89
CA GLY A 128 0.16 -34.48 -12.15
C GLY A 128 -0.02 -34.93 -13.59
#